data_AF-A0A450UTF4-F1
#
_entry.id   AF-A0A450UTF4-F1
#
_cell.length_a   1.000
_cell.length_b   1.000
_cell.length_c   1.000
_cell.angle_alpha   90.00
_cell.angle_beta   90.00
_cell.angle_gamma   90.00
#
_symmetry.space_group_name_H-M   'P 1'
#
loop_
_entity.id
_entity.type
_entity.pdbx_description
1 polymer ?
#
loop_
_entity_poly.entity_id
_entity_poly.type
_entity_poly.pdbx_seq_one_letter_code
_entity_poly.pdbx_strand_id
1 'polypeptide(L)' 'MNFDIEKSSREIDEFFEHSAHRAYVEATQPNDGEDIAAICEKGLSQFETNFHALYAALTDGMK' A
#
# COMPACT_ATOMS: atom_id res chain seq x y z
N MET A 1 -23.86 0.67 -11.70
CA MET A 1 -22.57 0.06 -12.07
C MET A 1 -22.24 -0.92 -10.96
N ASN A 2 -22.27 -2.23 -11.21
CA ASN A 2 -21.94 -3.21 -10.17
C ASN A 2 -20.43 -3.32 -10.06
N PHE A 3 -19.90 -3.12 -8.86
CA PHE A 3 -18.51 -3.34 -8.54
C PHE A 3 -18.23 -4.85 -8.64
N ASP A 4 -17.34 -5.23 -9.55
CA ASP A 4 -16.93 -6.61 -9.74
C ASP A 4 -15.69 -6.87 -8.87
N ILE A 5 -15.92 -7.53 -7.74
CA ILE A 5 -14.90 -7.81 -6.73
C ILE A 5 -13.80 -8.71 -7.31
N GLU A 6 -14.17 -9.75 -8.07
CA GLU A 6 -13.21 -10.72 -8.61
C GLU A 6 -12.28 -10.07 -9.63
N LYS A 7 -12.86 -9.24 -10.52
CA LYS A 7 -12.07 -8.46 -11.47
C LYS A 7 -11.13 -7.49 -10.76
N SER A 8 -11.64 -6.78 -9.75
CA SER A 8 -10.86 -5.79 -9.00
C SER A 8 -9.70 -6.46 -8.22
N SER A 9 -9.95 -7.61 -7.60
CA SER A 9 -8.89 -8.37 -6.90
C SER A 9 -7.78 -8.78 -7.87
N ARG A 10 -8.11 -9.30 -9.05
CA ARG A 10 -7.09 -9.66 -10.05
C ARG A 10 -6.29 -8.45 -10.52
N GLU A 11 -6.94 -7.32 -10.78
CA GLU A 11 -6.25 -6.09 -11.20
C GLU A 11 -5.31 -5.56 -10.11
N ILE A 12 -5.68 -5.71 -8.83
CA ILE A 12 -4.83 -5.39 -7.69
C ILE A 12 -3.61 -6.32 -7.63
N ASP A 13 -3.81 -7.63 -7.77
CA ASP A 13 -2.72 -8.61 -7.78
C ASP A 13 -1.74 -8.33 -8.93
N GLU A 14 -2.25 -8.10 -10.14
CA GLU A 14 -1.45 -7.74 -11.33
C GLU A 14 -0.63 -6.47 -11.09
N PHE A 15 -1.20 -5.48 -10.40
CA PHE A 15 -0.50 -4.25 -10.05
C PHE A 15 0.66 -4.50 -9.06
N PHE A 16 0.43 -5.32 -8.02
CA PHE A 16 1.47 -5.66 -7.05
C PHE A 16 2.61 -6.49 -7.67
N GLU A 17 2.30 -7.35 -8.63
CA GLU A 17 3.30 -8.15 -9.34
C GLU A 17 4.06 -7.35 -10.41
N HIS A 18 3.55 -6.19 -10.81
CA HIS A 18 4.15 -5.35 -11.85
C HIS A 18 5.58 -4.94 -11.49
N SER A 19 6.52 -5.10 -12.43
CA SER A 19 7.96 -4.88 -12.19
C SER A 19 8.28 -3.48 -11.66
N ALA A 20 7.60 -2.46 -12.16
CA ALA A 20 7.77 -1.08 -11.69
C ALA A 20 7.32 -0.90 -10.22
N HIS A 21 6.25 -1.56 -9.80
CA HIS A 21 5.81 -1.52 -8.41
C HIS A 21 6.84 -2.22 -7.52
N ARG A 22 7.29 -3.42 -7.91
CA ARG A 22 8.29 -4.15 -7.12
C ARG A 22 9.59 -3.36 -6.96
N ALA A 23 10.09 -2.78 -8.07
CA ALA A 23 11.29 -1.93 -8.03
C ALA A 23 11.11 -0.71 -7.12
N TYR A 24 9.93 -0.10 -7.11
CA TYR A 24 9.62 1.01 -6.20
C TYR A 24 9.64 0.56 -4.73
N VAL A 25 9.04 -0.58 -4.40
CA VAL A 25 9.03 -1.14 -3.04
C VAL A 25 10.44 -1.49 -2.60
N GLU A 26 11.22 -2.19 -3.42
CA GLU A 26 12.61 -2.53 -3.10
C GLU A 26 13.47 -1.29 -2.83
N ALA A 27 13.24 -0.19 -3.55
CA ALA A 27 13.98 1.06 -3.37
C ALA A 27 13.55 1.87 -2.15
N THR A 28 12.27 1.79 -1.75
CA THR A 28 11.70 2.62 -0.68
C THR A 28 11.54 1.88 0.64
N GLN A 29 11.42 0.56 0.58
CA GLN A 29 11.21 -0.35 1.70
C GLN A 29 12.08 -1.61 1.52
N PRO A 30 13.42 -1.46 1.57
CA PRO A 30 14.32 -2.59 1.46
C PRO A 30 14.07 -3.57 2.61
N ASN A 31 14.09 -4.87 2.28
CA ASN A 31 14.10 -5.95 3.24
C ASN A 31 15.52 -6.53 3.30
N ASP A 32 16.25 -6.25 4.38
CA ASP A 32 17.64 -6.66 4.57
C ASP A 32 17.77 -8.05 5.23
N GLY A 33 16.72 -8.86 5.19
CA GLY A 33 16.64 -10.16 5.87
C GLY A 33 15.98 -10.08 7.25
N GLU A 34 15.06 -9.12 7.41
CA GLU A 34 14.35 -8.86 8.66
C GLU A 34 13.35 -9.97 8.99
N ASP A 35 13.06 -10.17 10.26
CA ASP A 35 12.02 -11.10 10.67
C ASP A 35 10.62 -10.58 10.32
N ILE A 36 9.65 -11.51 10.29
CA ILE A 36 8.27 -11.18 9.89
C ILE A 36 7.60 -10.17 10.84
N ALA A 37 8.02 -10.11 12.11
CA ALA A 37 7.44 -9.16 13.06
C ALA A 37 7.90 -7.73 12.73
N ALA A 38 9.18 -7.54 12.44
CA ALA A 38 9.74 -6.27 12.00
C ALA A 38 9.11 -5.80 10.68
N ILE A 39 8.90 -6.71 9.72
CA ILE A 39 8.19 -6.41 8.46
C ILE A 39 6.76 -5.93 8.74
N CYS A 40 6.03 -6.64 9.60
CA CYS A 40 4.66 -6.26 9.97
C CYS A 40 4.60 -4.90 10.68
N GLU A 41 5.54 -4.59 11.56
CA GLU A 41 5.60 -3.32 12.27
C GLU A 41 5.85 -2.15 11.31
N LYS A 42 6.80 -2.28 10.38
CA LYS A 42 7.04 -1.30 9.32
C LYS A 42 5.82 -1.11 8.43
N GLY A 43 5.19 -2.21 8.01
CA GLY A 43 3.98 -2.19 7.19
C GLY A 43 2.82 -1.47 7.88
N LEU A 44 2.61 -1.74 9.18
CA LEU A 44 1.56 -1.09 9.96
C LEU A 44 1.82 0.41 10.12
N SER A 45 3.05 0.80 10.45
CA SER A 45 3.43 2.21 10.57
C SER A 45 3.22 2.99 9.26
N GLN A 46 3.56 2.37 8.12
CA GLN A 46 3.31 2.97 6.81
C GLN A 46 1.82 3.08 6.50
N PHE A 47 1.03 2.06 6.84
CA PHE A 47 -0.42 2.08 6.67
C PHE A 47 -1.07 3.20 7.48
N GLU A 48 -0.71 3.36 8.75
CA GLU A 48 -1.21 4.44 9.62
C GLU A 48 -0.86 5.81 9.05
N THR A 49 0.38 6.00 8.59
CA THR A 49 0.84 7.24 7.95
C THR A 49 0.01 7.56 6.72
N ASN A 50 -0.20 6.58 5.84
CA ASN A 50 -1.00 6.76 4.62
C ASN A 50 -2.47 7.05 4.93
N PHE A 51 -3.03 6.37 5.93
CA PHE A 51 -4.41 6.59 6.39
C PHE A 51 -4.60 8.01 6.93
N HIS A 52 -3.69 8.48 7.79
CA HIS A 52 -3.73 9.85 8.31
C HIS A 52 -3.60 10.89 7.20
N ALA A 53 -2.72 10.67 6.22
CA ALA A 53 -2.57 11.57 5.07
C ALA A 53 -3.85 11.63 4.22
N LEU A 54 -4.48 10.49 3.94
CA LEU A 54 -5.75 10.43 3.22
C LEU A 54 -6.87 11.13 3.99
N TYR A 55 -6.96 10.91 5.30
CA TYR A 55 -7.96 11.56 6.14
C TYR A 55 -7.77 13.07 6.17
N ALA A 56 -6.54 13.55 6.32
CA ALA A 56 -6.22 14.98 6.26
C ALA A 56 -6.60 15.58 4.90
N ALA A 57 -6.24 14.92 3.80
CA ALA A 57 -6.57 15.38 2.45
C ALA A 57 -8.10 15.47 2.22
N LEU A 58 -8.86 14.49 2.73
CA LEU A 58 -10.32 14.49 2.64
C LEU A 58 -10.96 15.57 3.51
N THR A 59 -10.40 15.83 4.70
CA THR A 59 -10.99 16.77 5.66
C THR A 59 -10.61 18.23 5.39
N ASP A 60 -9.43 18.52 4.84
CA ASP A 60 -9.06 19.88 4.41
C ASP A 60 -9.73 20.28 3.08
N GLY A 61 -10.10 19.33 2.22
CA GLY A 61 -10.94 19.60 1.03
C GLY A 61 -12.42 19.89 1.34
N MET A 62 -12.84 19.78 2.60
CA MET A 62 -14.21 20.09 3.07
C MET A 62 -14.34 21.47 3.74
N LYS A 63 -13.27 22.27 3.79
CA LYS A 63 -13.29 23.69 4.19
C LYS A 63 -13.37 24.60 2.97
#